data_AF-A0A1Y2FXT0-F1
#
_entry.id   AF-A0A1Y2FXT0-F1
#
_cell.length_a   1.000
_cell.length_b   1.000
_cell.length_c   1.000
_cell.angle_alpha   90.00
_cell.angle_beta   90.00
_cell.angle_gamma   90.00
#
_symmetry.space_group_name_H-M   'P 1'
#
loop_
_entity.id
_entity.type
_entity.pdbx_description
1 polymer ?
#
loop_
_entity_poly.entity_id
_entity_poly.type
_entity_poly.pdbx_seq_one_letter_code
_entity_poly.pdbx_strand_id
1 'polypeptide(L)'
;MRLWSYSLLALHSLTAAALGMDNVGEAVAAWLHSSDPPQAASSPPSTRLYLPAIGVKDGKSVPECWAIQPNFTIGTDPSILGTLGVSLGNVSTAGYIYFPDDNAAPLHGPGANQYVIFLTGRGVISFPDTKETIDCGPGTNLVVVDNSTVSQGHLTNWTAGSSVITVRFKDTIPPPHEVVARSFCD
;
A
#
# COMPACT_ATOMS: atom_id res chain seq x y z
N MET A 1 31.67 -55.11 -26.88
CA MET A 1 32.25 -54.24 -27.92
C MET A 1 32.44 -52.84 -27.31
N ARG A 2 33.70 -52.42 -27.16
CA ARG A 2 34.30 -51.08 -26.95
C ARG A 2 33.58 -49.97 -26.13
N LEU A 3 34.14 -49.80 -24.93
CA LEU A 3 34.54 -48.64 -24.09
C LEU A 3 34.62 -47.17 -24.65
N TRP A 4 34.31 -46.21 -23.73
CA TRP A 4 34.82 -44.82 -23.48
C TRP A 4 34.24 -43.65 -24.34
N SER A 5 34.04 -42.38 -23.89
CA SER A 5 34.74 -41.49 -22.92
C SER A 5 33.87 -40.27 -22.50
N TYR A 6 34.22 -39.61 -21.37
CA TYR A 6 33.82 -38.24 -20.99
C TYR A 6 34.63 -37.18 -21.78
N SER A 7 34.08 -35.98 -22.05
CA SER A 7 34.82 -34.69 -22.03
C SER A 7 33.97 -33.42 -22.20
N LEU A 8 34.18 -32.50 -21.25
CA LEU A 8 34.30 -31.03 -21.26
C LEU A 8 33.23 -30.08 -21.85
N LEU A 9 32.94 -29.06 -21.01
CA LEU A 9 32.41 -27.73 -21.33
C LEU A 9 33.14 -27.07 -22.52
N ALA A 10 32.39 -26.36 -23.35
CA ALA A 10 32.87 -25.16 -24.03
C ALA A 10 31.72 -24.15 -24.21
N LEU A 11 31.76 -23.08 -23.41
CA LEU A 11 31.06 -21.83 -23.70
C LEU A 11 31.43 -21.39 -25.12
N HIS A 12 30.43 -21.23 -25.98
CA HIS A 12 30.59 -20.53 -27.25
C HIS A 12 29.71 -19.28 -27.22
N SER A 13 30.39 -18.17 -26.93
CA SER A 13 30.33 -16.89 -27.65
C SER A 13 29.06 -16.64 -28.47
N LEU A 14 28.18 -15.77 -27.96
CA LEU A 14 27.20 -15.08 -28.79
C LEU A 14 27.96 -14.17 -29.77
N THR A 15 27.92 -14.55 -31.04
CA THR A 15 28.33 -13.71 -32.17
C THR A 15 27.45 -12.46 -32.23
N ALA A 16 28.06 -11.31 -31.92
CA ALA A 16 27.55 -10.01 -32.34
C ALA A 16 27.68 -9.91 -33.86
N ALA A 17 26.55 -9.95 -34.56
CA ALA A 17 26.48 -9.61 -35.98
C ALA A 17 25.11 -9.00 -36.30
N ALA A 18 24.85 -7.85 -35.70
CA ALA A 18 24.03 -6.81 -36.28
C ALA A 18 24.58 -5.49 -35.73
N LEU A 19 24.76 -4.49 -36.61
CA LEU A 19 25.50 -3.24 -36.41
C LEU A 19 26.99 -3.37 -36.80
N GLY A 20 27.26 -3.21 -38.10
CA GLY A 20 28.61 -3.01 -38.61
C GLY A 20 29.20 -1.71 -38.05
N MET A 21 30.18 -1.83 -37.16
CA MET A 21 30.93 -0.73 -36.58
C MET A 21 32.41 -1.14 -36.53
N ASP A 22 33.15 -0.73 -37.57
CA ASP A 22 34.52 -1.18 -37.86
C ASP A 22 35.62 -0.38 -37.14
N ASN A 23 35.36 0.23 -35.97
CA ASN A 23 36.42 0.99 -35.31
C ASN A 23 36.33 1.02 -33.79
N VAL A 24 37.39 0.53 -33.14
CA VAL A 24 37.58 0.46 -31.69
C VAL A 24 37.65 1.84 -31.02
N GLY A 25 37.70 2.93 -31.81
CA GLY A 25 37.74 4.31 -31.34
C GLY A 25 36.38 4.93 -31.01
N GLU A 26 35.26 4.35 -31.43
CA GLU A 26 33.92 4.96 -31.23
C GLU A 26 33.22 4.48 -29.95
N ALA A 27 33.60 3.32 -29.43
CA ALA A 27 33.05 2.77 -28.19
C ALA A 27 33.42 3.59 -26.94
N VAL A 28 34.56 4.30 -26.96
CA VAL A 28 35.00 5.15 -25.85
C VAL A 28 34.38 6.56 -25.86
N ALA A 29 33.81 7.01 -26.98
CA ALA A 29 33.14 8.31 -27.06
C ALA A 29 31.68 8.26 -26.56
N ALA A 30 31.03 7.09 -26.62
CA ALA A 30 29.67 6.90 -26.12
C ALA A 30 29.57 6.87 -24.58
N TRP A 31 30.68 6.67 -23.88
CA TRP A 31 30.74 6.63 -22.40
C TRP A 31 30.98 8.00 -21.75
N LEU A 32 31.29 9.05 -22.52
CA LEU A 32 31.52 10.41 -21.99
C LEU A 32 30.33 11.37 -22.18
N HIS A 33 29.20 10.89 -22.72
CA HIS A 33 27.98 11.69 -22.91
C HIS A 33 26.75 11.16 -22.14
N SER A 34 26.87 10.11 -21.33
CA SER A 34 25.84 9.80 -20.34
C SER A 34 26.11 10.67 -19.10
N SER A 35 25.59 11.89 -19.15
CA SER A 35 25.48 12.79 -18.00
C SER A 35 24.28 12.44 -17.11
N ASP A 36 23.80 11.18 -17.15
CA ASP A 36 22.80 10.74 -16.19
C ASP A 36 23.50 10.59 -14.83
N PRO A 37 23.12 11.39 -13.82
CA PRO A 37 23.63 11.16 -12.48
C PRO A 37 23.27 9.73 -12.08
N PRO A 38 24.13 9.01 -11.33
CA PRO A 38 23.76 7.73 -10.77
C PRO A 38 22.42 7.91 -10.04
N GLN A 39 21.36 7.29 -10.57
CA GLN A 39 20.09 7.24 -9.88
C GLN A 39 20.38 6.70 -8.48
N ALA A 40 20.10 7.53 -7.47
CA ALA A 40 20.14 7.09 -6.09
C ALA A 40 19.35 5.77 -6.03
N ALA A 41 20.00 4.70 -5.55
CA ALA A 41 19.33 3.43 -5.35
C ALA A 41 18.06 3.71 -4.56
N SER A 42 16.90 3.44 -5.15
CA SER A 42 15.63 3.55 -4.44
C SER A 42 15.76 2.70 -3.19
N SER A 43 15.39 3.25 -2.03
CA SER A 43 15.27 2.47 -0.80
C SER A 43 14.47 1.20 -1.13
N PRO A 44 14.87 0.02 -0.63
CA PRO A 44 14.10 -1.20 -0.89
C PRO A 44 12.65 -0.95 -0.47
N PRO A 45 11.66 -1.39 -1.28
CA PRO A 45 10.26 -1.22 -0.90
C PRO A 45 10.04 -1.82 0.48
N SER A 46 9.31 -1.11 1.34
CA SER A 46 8.96 -1.59 2.67
C SER A 46 8.42 -3.02 2.56
N THR A 47 8.91 -3.92 3.42
CA THR A 47 8.40 -5.30 3.47
C THR A 47 7.01 -5.37 4.12
N ARG A 48 6.46 -4.24 4.57
CA ARG A 48 5.19 -4.12 5.29
C ARG A 48 4.25 -3.14 4.59
N LEU A 49 2.96 -3.44 4.64
CA LEU A 49 1.90 -2.51 4.31
C LEU A 49 1.61 -1.63 5.52
N TYR A 50 1.68 -0.31 5.34
CA TYR A 50 1.24 0.65 6.35
C TYR A 50 -0.11 1.24 5.94
N LEU A 51 -1.07 1.23 6.87
CA LEU A 51 -2.38 1.80 6.66
C LEU A 51 -2.68 2.85 7.75
N PRO A 52 -3.23 4.01 7.39
CA PRO A 52 -3.78 4.91 8.40
C PRO A 52 -4.97 4.23 9.08
N ALA A 53 -5.14 4.51 10.35
CA ALA A 53 -6.21 3.94 11.16
C ALA A 53 -6.80 4.96 12.13
N ILE A 54 -8.08 4.77 12.44
CA ILE A 54 -8.74 5.36 13.59
C ILE A 54 -8.79 4.31 14.69
N GLY A 55 -7.84 4.42 15.62
CA GLY A 55 -7.74 3.57 16.79
C GLY A 55 -8.50 4.12 17.98
N VAL A 56 -8.38 3.42 19.11
CA VAL A 56 -9.01 3.79 20.38
C VAL A 56 -7.98 3.78 21.49
N LYS A 57 -7.95 4.87 22.25
CA LYS A 57 -7.15 4.97 23.47
C LYS A 57 -7.98 5.65 24.56
N ASP A 58 -8.09 5.00 25.71
CA ASP A 58 -8.81 5.54 26.88
C ASP A 58 -10.25 5.97 26.56
N GLY A 59 -10.95 5.22 25.70
CA GLY A 59 -12.33 5.53 25.27
C GLY A 59 -12.44 6.65 24.23
N LYS A 60 -11.32 7.11 23.66
CA LYS A 60 -11.25 8.19 22.68
C LYS A 60 -10.70 7.70 21.36
N SER A 61 -11.27 8.20 20.27
CA SER A 61 -10.76 7.96 18.92
C SER A 61 -9.47 8.73 18.72
N VAL A 62 -8.46 8.04 18.18
CA VAL A 62 -7.13 8.60 17.92
C VAL A 62 -6.62 8.17 16.55
N PRO A 63 -5.84 9.02 15.85
CA PRO A 63 -5.17 8.61 14.63
C PRO A 63 -4.01 7.66 14.95
N GLU A 64 -3.84 6.67 14.10
CA GLU A 64 -2.76 5.68 14.21
C GLU A 64 -2.22 5.31 12.83
N CYS A 65 -0.99 4.84 12.80
CA CYS A 65 -0.41 4.17 11.65
C CYS A 65 -0.18 2.71 11.99
N TRP A 66 -0.76 1.82 11.18
CA TRP A 66 -0.74 0.38 11.40
C TRP A 66 0.16 -0.30 10.39
N ALA A 67 1.13 -1.07 10.86
CA ALA A 67 1.84 -2.03 10.03
C ALA A 67 1.06 -3.35 10.01
N ILE A 68 0.47 -3.69 8.87
CA ILE A 68 -0.32 -4.92 8.71
C ILE A 68 0.59 -6.15 8.75
N GLN A 69 0.12 -7.20 9.41
CA GLN A 69 0.82 -8.45 9.59
C GLN A 69 0.06 -9.63 8.93
N PRO A 70 0.77 -10.60 8.35
CA PRO A 70 2.23 -10.67 8.21
C PRO A 70 2.76 -9.66 7.18
N ASN A 71 4.09 -9.58 7.04
CA ASN A 71 4.75 -8.85 5.96
C ASN A 71 4.25 -9.33 4.58
N PHE A 72 4.51 -8.54 3.54
CA PHE A 72 4.20 -8.92 2.17
C PHE A 72 4.81 -10.29 1.81
N THR A 73 4.05 -11.07 1.05
CA THR A 73 4.52 -12.28 0.37
C THR A 73 4.67 -12.00 -1.12
N ILE A 74 5.55 -12.74 -1.78
CA ILE A 74 5.77 -12.63 -3.23
C ILE A 74 4.76 -13.54 -3.94
N GLY A 75 4.02 -12.98 -4.88
CA GLY A 75 3.11 -13.72 -5.75
C GLY A 75 3.86 -14.73 -6.61
N THR A 76 3.42 -15.99 -6.56
CA THR A 76 3.98 -17.09 -7.36
C THR A 76 3.04 -17.56 -8.47
N ASP A 77 1.79 -17.09 -8.47
CA ASP A 77 0.84 -17.38 -9.54
C ASP A 77 1.25 -16.63 -10.83
N PRO A 78 1.18 -17.27 -12.01
CA PRO A 78 1.59 -16.64 -13.27
C PRO A 78 0.92 -15.28 -13.57
N SER A 79 -0.29 -15.03 -13.08
CA SER A 79 -1.01 -13.76 -13.32
C SER A 79 -0.48 -12.58 -12.50
N ILE A 80 0.23 -12.85 -11.40
CA ILE A 80 0.74 -11.84 -10.46
C ILE A 80 2.18 -12.15 -10.01
N LEU A 81 2.95 -12.87 -10.84
CA LEU A 81 4.28 -13.36 -10.51
C LEU A 81 5.20 -12.18 -10.16
N GLY A 82 5.83 -12.24 -8.99
CA GLY A 82 6.75 -11.22 -8.50
C GLY A 82 6.10 -10.00 -7.83
N THR A 83 4.78 -9.93 -7.75
CA THR A 83 4.09 -8.85 -7.02
C THR A 83 4.14 -9.07 -5.51
N LEU A 84 3.93 -8.00 -4.73
CA LEU A 84 3.83 -8.06 -3.28
C LEU A 84 2.35 -8.09 -2.86
N GLY A 85 1.97 -9.08 -2.07
CA GLY A 85 0.60 -9.25 -1.56
C GLY A 85 0.58 -9.43 -0.05
N VAL A 86 -0.49 -8.98 0.60
CA VAL A 86 -0.76 -9.22 2.02
C VAL A 86 -2.24 -9.46 2.21
N SER A 87 -2.60 -10.37 3.13
CA SER A 87 -4.01 -10.55 3.49
C SER A 87 -4.49 -9.37 4.32
N LEU A 88 -5.65 -8.83 3.95
CA LEU A 88 -6.32 -7.76 4.70
C LEU A 88 -7.31 -8.30 5.75
N GLY A 89 -7.23 -9.60 6.08
CA GLY A 89 -8.11 -10.26 7.04
C GLY A 89 -9.44 -10.73 6.45
N ASN A 90 -10.30 -11.30 7.30
CA ASN A 90 -11.62 -11.78 6.91
C ASN A 90 -12.64 -10.64 6.91
N VAL A 91 -13.46 -10.58 5.86
CA VAL A 91 -14.50 -9.56 5.67
C VAL A 91 -15.89 -10.21 5.60
N SER A 92 -16.94 -9.45 5.93
CA SER A 92 -18.32 -9.95 5.96
C SER A 92 -19.21 -9.35 4.89
N THR A 93 -19.27 -8.02 4.82
CA THR A 93 -20.06 -7.29 3.83
C THR A 93 -19.28 -6.09 3.30
N ALA A 94 -19.61 -5.68 2.09
CA ALA A 94 -19.10 -4.46 1.48
C ALA A 94 -20.26 -3.56 1.04
N GLY A 95 -20.06 -2.25 1.09
CA GLY A 95 -20.99 -1.24 0.62
C GLY A 95 -20.29 -0.16 -0.17
N TYR A 96 -20.99 0.45 -1.11
CA TYR A 96 -20.53 1.62 -1.86
C TYR A 96 -21.29 2.85 -1.39
N ILE A 97 -20.59 3.96 -1.19
CA ILE A 97 -21.18 5.24 -0.79
C ILE A 97 -20.63 6.32 -1.71
N TYR A 98 -21.54 7.15 -2.23
CA TYR A 98 -21.22 8.35 -3.00
C TYR A 98 -21.81 9.57 -2.30
N PHE A 99 -21.00 10.61 -2.14
CA PHE A 99 -21.38 11.88 -1.55
C PHE A 99 -21.59 12.90 -2.67
N PRO A 100 -22.84 13.21 -3.07
CA PRO A 100 -23.10 14.14 -4.17
C PRO A 100 -22.75 15.58 -3.81
N ASP A 101 -22.87 15.93 -2.53
CA ASP A 101 -22.63 17.26 -1.98
C ASP A 101 -21.61 17.19 -0.85
N ASP A 102 -21.09 18.34 -0.44
CA ASP A 102 -20.28 18.44 0.77
C ASP A 102 -21.09 17.96 1.98
N ASN A 103 -20.46 17.13 2.83
CA ASN A 103 -21.13 16.55 3.97
C ASN A 103 -20.21 16.58 5.21
N ALA A 104 -20.58 17.40 6.19
CA ALA A 104 -19.98 17.38 7.51
C ALA A 104 -20.73 16.36 8.39
N ALA A 105 -20.21 15.14 8.47
CA ALA A 105 -20.79 14.10 9.31
C ALA A 105 -20.66 14.51 10.79
N PRO A 106 -21.72 14.35 11.61
CA PRO A 106 -21.65 14.64 13.04
C PRO A 106 -20.69 13.67 13.74
N LEU A 107 -20.42 13.89 15.02
CA LEU A 107 -19.60 12.97 15.81
C LEU A 107 -20.21 11.55 15.78
N HIS A 108 -19.45 10.57 15.32
CA HIS A 108 -19.92 9.20 15.15
C HIS A 108 -18.78 8.18 15.26
N GLY A 109 -19.13 6.96 15.66
CA GLY A 109 -18.32 5.76 15.42
C GLY A 109 -19.13 4.80 14.56
N PRO A 110 -18.50 4.03 13.66
CA PRO A 110 -19.25 3.07 12.86
C PRO A 110 -19.86 1.98 13.75
N GLY A 111 -20.96 1.36 13.31
CA GLY A 111 -21.59 0.26 14.05
C GLY A 111 -20.75 -1.04 14.08
N ALA A 112 -19.74 -1.14 13.22
CA ALA A 112 -18.79 -2.26 13.18
C ALA A 112 -17.43 -1.76 12.66
N ASN A 113 -16.36 -2.44 13.07
CA ASN A 113 -15.02 -2.15 12.56
C ASN A 113 -14.96 -2.46 11.06
N GLN A 114 -14.30 -1.60 10.29
CA GLN A 114 -14.31 -1.69 8.83
C GLN A 114 -13.09 -1.04 8.19
N TYR A 115 -12.84 -1.37 6.93
CA TYR A 115 -12.11 -0.50 6.02
C TYR A 115 -13.03 0.56 5.44
N VAL A 116 -12.46 1.74 5.19
CA VAL A 116 -13.02 2.77 4.31
C VAL A 116 -11.99 3.03 3.21
N ILE A 117 -12.30 2.59 2.00
CA ILE A 117 -11.41 2.65 0.84
C ILE A 117 -11.88 3.82 -0.02
N PHE A 118 -11.05 4.84 -0.15
CA PHE A 118 -11.35 6.03 -0.93
C PHE A 118 -11.10 5.78 -2.42
N LEU A 119 -12.14 5.93 -3.22
CA LEU A 119 -12.09 5.75 -4.67
C LEU A 119 -11.95 7.10 -5.39
N THR A 120 -12.73 8.11 -4.97
CA THR A 120 -12.72 9.47 -5.53
C THR A 120 -12.90 10.51 -4.42
N GLY A 121 -12.58 11.77 -4.75
CA GLY A 121 -12.81 12.92 -3.86
C GLY A 121 -11.91 12.92 -2.63
N ARG A 122 -12.41 13.46 -1.52
CA ARG A 122 -11.62 13.72 -0.32
C ARG A 122 -12.48 13.66 0.93
N GLY A 123 -11.90 13.15 2.01
CA GLY A 123 -12.49 13.17 3.35
C GLY A 123 -11.44 13.54 4.38
N VAL A 124 -11.73 14.53 5.22
CA VAL A 124 -10.85 14.90 6.34
C VAL A 124 -11.49 14.43 7.62
N ILE A 125 -10.79 13.52 8.31
CA ILE A 125 -11.19 13.04 9.63
C ILE A 125 -10.51 13.89 10.70
N SER A 126 -11.28 14.29 11.69
CA SER A 126 -10.81 15.00 12.89
C SER A 126 -11.33 14.36 14.16
N PHE A 127 -10.64 14.60 15.27
CA PHE A 127 -10.90 13.96 16.56
C PHE A 127 -11.22 15.02 17.62
N PRO A 128 -12.14 14.75 18.56
CA PRO A 128 -12.51 15.77 19.57
C PRO A 128 -11.38 16.16 20.52
N ASP A 129 -10.42 15.26 20.76
CA ASP A 129 -9.39 15.42 21.81
C ASP A 129 -7.99 15.75 21.29
N THR A 130 -7.80 15.86 19.97
CA THR A 130 -6.52 16.21 19.37
C THR A 130 -6.70 17.11 18.15
N LYS A 131 -5.65 17.86 17.81
CA LYS A 131 -5.60 18.67 16.58
C LYS A 131 -5.16 17.88 15.37
N GLU A 132 -4.76 16.63 15.56
CA GLU A 132 -4.38 15.75 14.46
C GLU A 132 -5.58 15.43 13.59
N THR A 133 -5.30 15.17 12.32
CA THR A 133 -6.29 14.84 11.30
C THR A 133 -5.76 13.72 10.43
N ILE A 134 -6.67 12.92 9.88
CA ILE A 134 -6.36 12.00 8.79
C ILE A 134 -6.95 12.61 7.53
N ASP A 135 -6.09 12.94 6.56
CA ASP A 135 -6.52 13.45 5.26
C ASP A 135 -6.56 12.31 4.24
N CYS A 136 -7.77 11.93 3.84
CA CYS A 136 -8.00 10.82 2.94
C CYS A 136 -8.36 11.31 1.54
N GLY A 137 -7.66 10.77 0.54
CA GLY A 137 -7.96 10.94 -0.89
C GLY A 137 -7.99 9.61 -1.63
N PRO A 138 -8.11 9.61 -2.97
CA PRO A 138 -8.17 8.39 -3.77
C PRO A 138 -6.96 7.48 -3.50
N GLY A 139 -7.21 6.20 -3.28
CA GLY A 139 -6.18 5.21 -2.92
C GLY A 139 -5.92 5.07 -1.41
N THR A 140 -6.50 5.93 -0.58
CA THR A 140 -6.42 5.76 0.88
C THR A 140 -7.24 4.56 1.33
N ASN A 141 -6.61 3.62 2.03
CA ASN A 141 -7.27 2.49 2.68
C ASN A 141 -7.24 2.74 4.19
N LEU A 142 -8.31 3.34 4.71
CA LEU A 142 -8.40 3.69 6.13
C LEU A 142 -8.98 2.53 6.92
N VAL A 143 -8.34 2.16 8.04
CA VAL A 143 -8.91 1.23 9.02
C VAL A 143 -9.69 2.00 10.07
N VAL A 144 -10.91 1.60 10.38
CA VAL A 144 -11.75 2.28 11.37
C VAL A 144 -12.18 1.26 12.42
N VAL A 145 -11.66 1.40 13.65
CA VAL A 145 -11.97 0.49 14.76
C VAL A 145 -12.57 1.18 15.99
N ASP A 146 -12.80 2.48 15.91
CA ASP A 146 -13.41 3.29 16.95
C ASP A 146 -14.95 3.21 16.96
N ASN A 147 -15.47 1.98 16.90
CA ASN A 147 -16.91 1.76 16.89
C ASN A 147 -17.60 2.37 18.13
N SER A 148 -18.90 2.62 18.02
CA SER A 148 -19.67 3.36 19.02
C SER A 148 -19.77 2.70 20.40
N THR A 149 -19.29 1.47 20.56
CA THR A 149 -19.27 0.76 21.85
C THR A 149 -17.98 0.97 22.64
N VAL A 150 -16.90 1.43 21.99
CA VAL A 150 -15.56 1.53 22.58
C VAL A 150 -15.00 2.95 22.58
N SER A 151 -15.61 3.88 21.83
CA SER A 151 -15.13 5.25 21.76
C SER A 151 -16.26 6.27 21.62
N GLN A 152 -15.95 7.55 21.86
CA GLN A 152 -16.82 8.67 21.52
C GLN A 152 -16.99 8.90 20.01
N GLY A 153 -16.12 8.32 19.18
CA GLY A 153 -16.10 8.49 17.73
C GLY A 153 -15.24 9.64 17.21
N HIS A 154 -15.37 9.88 15.91
CA HIS A 154 -14.67 10.90 15.13
C HIS A 154 -15.65 11.74 14.30
N LEU A 155 -15.13 12.81 13.70
CA LEU A 155 -15.83 13.69 12.78
C LEU A 155 -15.24 13.51 11.39
N THR A 156 -16.08 13.53 10.35
CA THR A 156 -15.60 13.42 8.96
C THR A 156 -16.25 14.50 8.10
N ASN A 157 -15.41 15.31 7.47
CA ASN A 157 -15.84 16.25 6.45
C ASN A 157 -15.56 15.67 5.07
N TRP A 158 -16.62 15.34 4.34
CA TRP A 158 -16.58 14.84 2.97
C TRP A 158 -16.73 16.00 1.99
N THR A 159 -15.91 15.98 0.93
CA THR A 159 -16.09 16.87 -0.22
C THR A 159 -17.07 16.26 -1.23
N ALA A 160 -17.88 17.08 -1.88
CA ALA A 160 -18.74 16.67 -2.99
C ALA A 160 -17.96 15.87 -4.05
N GLY A 161 -18.58 14.82 -4.59
CA GLY A 161 -17.97 13.90 -5.55
C GLY A 161 -17.09 12.81 -4.92
N SER A 162 -17.03 12.73 -3.59
CA SER A 162 -16.32 11.65 -2.89
C SER A 162 -17.06 10.33 -3.02
N SER A 163 -16.31 9.26 -3.22
CA SER A 163 -16.85 7.90 -3.17
C SER A 163 -15.93 6.97 -2.43
N VAL A 164 -16.55 6.05 -1.68
CA VAL A 164 -15.83 5.07 -0.87
C VAL A 164 -16.47 3.70 -0.97
N ILE A 165 -15.65 2.67 -0.76
CA ILE A 165 -16.12 1.34 -0.40
C ILE A 165 -15.91 1.16 1.10
N THR A 166 -16.97 0.82 1.82
CA THR A 166 -16.86 0.34 3.19
C THR A 166 -16.81 -1.17 3.18
N VAL A 167 -15.85 -1.76 3.89
CA VAL A 167 -15.70 -3.22 3.97
C VAL A 167 -15.66 -3.62 5.43
N ARG A 168 -16.72 -4.27 5.91
CA ARG A 168 -16.81 -4.67 7.32
C ARG A 168 -15.93 -5.87 7.58
N PHE A 169 -15.17 -5.80 8.65
CA PHE A 169 -14.48 -6.97 9.16
C PHE A 169 -15.47 -8.03 9.60
N LYS A 170 -15.12 -9.29 9.36
CA LYS A 170 -15.88 -10.40 9.92
C LYS A 170 -15.72 -10.37 11.45
N ASP A 171 -16.85 -10.46 12.15
CA ASP A 171 -16.91 -10.48 13.62
C ASP A 171 -16.25 -9.25 14.29
N THR A 172 -16.14 -8.13 13.57
CA THR A 172 -15.51 -6.86 14.04
C THR A 172 -13.99 -6.99 14.28
N ILE A 173 -13.34 -8.04 13.76
CA ILE A 173 -11.91 -8.32 13.97
C ILE A 173 -11.06 -7.75 12.83
N PRO A 174 -10.27 -6.68 13.06
CA PRO A 174 -9.34 -6.16 12.04
C PRO A 174 -8.22 -7.18 11.74
N PRO A 175 -7.45 -7.01 10.64
CA PRO A 175 -6.26 -7.84 10.43
C PRO A 175 -5.27 -7.70 11.60
N PRO A 176 -4.42 -8.72 11.83
CA PRO A 176 -3.26 -8.58 12.71
C PRO A 176 -2.41 -7.38 12.29
N HIS A 177 -1.99 -6.58 13.26
CA HIS A 177 -1.23 -5.36 13.00
C HIS A 177 -0.36 -4.96 14.21
N GLU A 178 0.63 -4.11 13.94
CA GLU A 178 1.39 -3.37 14.93
C GLU A 178 1.05 -1.87 14.80
N VAL A 179 0.79 -1.20 15.92
CA VAL A 179 0.66 0.27 15.93
C VAL A 179 2.06 0.88 15.96
N VAL A 180 2.54 1.36 14.81
CA VAL A 180 3.90 1.88 14.65
C VAL A 180 4.01 3.39 14.92
N ALA A 181 2.90 4.11 14.81
CA ALA A 181 2.80 5.52 15.21
C ALA A 181 1.39 5.85 15.71
N ARG A 182 1.29 6.89 16.54
CA ARG A 182 0.02 7.47 17.01
C ARG A 182 -0.25 8.78 16.27
N SER A 183 -0.19 8.69 14.94
CA SER A 183 -0.35 9.77 13.96
C SER A 183 -0.74 9.14 12.62
N PHE A 184 -0.93 9.97 11.58
CA PHE A 184 -1.05 9.47 10.21
C PHE A 184 0.21 8.70 9.76
N CYS A 185 0.10 7.85 8.75
CA CYS A 185 1.25 7.16 8.16
C CYS A 185 2.03 8.11 7.25
N ASP A 186 3.30 8.35 7.58
CA ASP A 186 4.25 9.10 6.74
C ASP A 186 4.77 8.30 5.53
#